data_AF-A0AAQ2UBC7-F1
#
_entry.id   AF-A0AAQ2UBC7-F1
#
_cell.length_a   1.000
_cell.length_b   1.000
_cell.length_c   1.000
_cell.angle_alpha   90.00
_cell.angle_beta   90.00
_cell.angle_gamma   90.00
#
_symmetry.space_group_name_H-M   'P 1'
#
loop_
_entity.id
_entity.type
_entity.pdbx_description
1 polymer ?
#
loop_
_entity_poly.entity_id
_entity_poly.type
_entity_poly.pdbx_seq_one_letter_code
_entity_poly.pdbx_strand_id
1 'polypeptide(L)'
;MKTIRGTLIHDHDVTFYKYGTGHQECLAYVLRYLKDSMDNEKDRTWNRQMHSLIQEMIHYRNGLSESEEPDPQTVSEFEERYKTILSIAGDEYDYEPPGKYYRDGYNLYKRMKKYKKDHLLFLHNKNVPATNNEAERLLRKYKRKQAQAVSFRSPSSIDHLCKCMSMLVLMRRKEQTNLFREIAEIFA
;
A
#
# COMPACT_ATOMS: atom_id res chain seq x y z
N MET A 1 0.35 14.31 21.37
CA MET A 1 0.55 13.47 20.17
C MET A 1 0.42 14.36 18.93
N LYS A 2 1.36 14.29 17.98
CA LYS A 2 1.33 15.14 16.78
C LYS A 2 0.22 14.68 15.84
N THR A 3 -0.78 15.53 15.61
CA THR A 3 -1.78 15.34 14.56
C THR A 3 -1.08 15.47 13.20
N ILE A 4 -0.91 14.36 12.50
CA ILE A 4 -0.39 14.37 11.13
C ILE A 4 -1.49 14.95 10.24
N ARG A 5 -1.21 16.05 9.54
CA ARG A 5 -2.11 16.60 8.51
C ARG A 5 -1.83 15.88 7.20
N GLY A 6 -2.79 15.12 6.68
CA GLY A 6 -2.69 14.41 5.40
C GLY A 6 -3.33 13.02 5.41
N THR A 7 -3.21 12.33 4.26
CA THR A 7 -3.68 10.95 4.08
C THR A 7 -2.55 9.96 4.35
N LEU A 8 -2.77 9.02 5.27
CA LEU A 8 -1.84 7.92 5.56
C LEU A 8 -2.10 6.73 4.64
N ILE A 9 -1.04 6.21 4.00
CA ILE A 9 -1.12 4.98 3.19
C ILE A 9 -0.46 3.84 3.96
N HIS A 10 -1.20 2.79 4.30
CA HIS A 10 -0.72 1.71 5.18
C HIS A 10 -1.25 0.32 4.78
N ASP A 11 -0.68 -0.73 5.37
CA ASP A 11 -0.91 -2.15 5.07
C ASP A 11 -2.05 -2.78 5.89
N HIS A 12 -3.06 -1.98 6.24
CA HIS A 12 -4.18 -2.36 7.10
C HIS A 12 -3.84 -2.66 8.57
N ASP A 13 -2.74 -2.16 9.12
CA ASP A 13 -2.63 -2.11 10.58
C ASP A 13 -3.71 -1.16 11.14
N VAL A 14 -4.71 -1.75 11.80
CA VAL A 14 -5.91 -1.05 12.30
C VAL A 14 -5.58 0.04 13.31
N THR A 15 -4.39 0.01 13.92
CA THR A 15 -3.93 1.05 14.84
C THR A 15 -3.72 2.37 14.10
N PHE A 16 -3.37 2.35 12.81
CA PHE A 16 -3.14 3.57 12.05
C PHE A 16 -4.39 4.42 11.89
N TYR A 17 -5.59 3.83 11.85
CA TYR A 17 -6.86 4.57 11.77
C TYR A 17 -7.13 5.49 12.98
N LYS A 18 -6.37 5.35 14.07
CA LYS A 18 -6.44 6.25 15.23
C LYS A 18 -5.60 7.52 15.06
N TYR A 19 -4.83 7.63 13.97
CA TYR A 19 -3.89 8.71 13.72
C TYR A 19 -4.16 9.37 12.37
N GLY A 20 -3.93 10.68 12.27
CA GLY A 20 -4.09 11.39 11.00
C GLY A 20 -5.54 11.77 10.71
N THR A 21 -5.78 12.33 9.51
CA THR A 21 -7.08 12.88 9.10
C THR A 21 -7.68 12.17 7.88
N GLY A 22 -6.95 11.23 7.27
CA GLY A 22 -7.37 10.48 6.11
C GLY A 22 -6.55 9.20 5.96
N HIS A 23 -7.13 8.18 5.34
CA HIS A 23 -6.54 6.86 5.23
C HIS A 23 -6.71 6.30 3.82
N GLN A 24 -5.70 5.56 3.39
CA GLN A 24 -5.78 4.69 2.24
C GLN A 24 -5.06 3.38 2.53
N GLU A 25 -5.69 2.27 2.16
CA GLU A 25 -5.00 0.99 2.17
C GLU A 25 -4.07 0.88 0.97
N CYS A 26 -2.84 0.42 1.20
CA CYS A 26 -1.86 0.24 0.14
C CYS A 26 -2.29 -0.89 -0.80
N LEU A 27 -2.60 -0.56 -2.05
CA LEU A 27 -3.10 -1.54 -3.00
C LEU A 27 -2.06 -2.60 -3.39
N ALA A 28 -0.76 -2.34 -3.20
CA ALA A 28 0.28 -3.35 -3.38
C ALA A 28 0.14 -4.52 -2.39
N TYR A 29 -0.28 -4.23 -1.15
CA TYR A 29 -0.58 -5.27 -0.17
C TYR A 29 -1.89 -5.97 -0.51
N VAL A 30 -2.93 -5.23 -0.89
CA VAL A 30 -4.23 -5.79 -1.30
C VAL A 30 -4.05 -6.78 -2.45
N LEU A 31 -3.31 -6.41 -3.50
CA LEU A 31 -2.99 -7.29 -4.62
C LEU A 31 -2.23 -8.55 -4.19
N ARG A 32 -1.33 -8.45 -3.21
CA ARG A 32 -0.62 -9.61 -2.65
C ARG A 32 -1.57 -10.55 -1.93
N TYR A 33 -2.49 -10.02 -1.12
CA TYR A 33 -3.50 -10.84 -0.43
C TYR A 33 -4.47 -11.47 -1.42
N LEU A 34 -4.83 -10.77 -2.51
CA LEU A 34 -5.67 -11.35 -3.56
C LEU A 34 -4.96 -12.51 -4.27
N LYS A 35 -3.66 -12.38 -4.58
CA LYS A 35 -2.86 -13.50 -5.11
C LYS A 35 -2.81 -14.69 -4.17
N ASP A 36 -2.56 -14.44 -2.89
CA ASP A 36 -2.56 -15.50 -1.88
C ASP A 36 -3.93 -16.20 -1.80
N SER A 37 -5.04 -15.45 -1.85
CA SER A 37 -6.39 -16.04 -1.94
C SER A 37 -6.58 -16.83 -3.24
N MET A 38 -6.08 -16.37 -4.39
CA MET A 38 -6.16 -17.11 -5.65
C MET A 38 -5.42 -18.47 -5.60
N ASP A 39 -4.28 -18.52 -4.93
CA ASP A 39 -3.46 -19.73 -4.81
C ASP A 39 -4.08 -20.75 -3.85
N ASN A 40 -4.71 -20.28 -2.77
CA ASN A 40 -5.30 -21.11 -1.71
C ASN A 40 -6.79 -21.45 -1.94
N GLU A 41 -7.53 -20.61 -2.67
CA GLU A 41 -8.96 -20.73 -2.92
C GLU A 41 -9.23 -20.74 -4.43
N LYS A 42 -8.74 -21.77 -5.12
CA LYS A 42 -8.74 -21.85 -6.59
C LYS A 42 -10.12 -21.82 -7.22
N ASP A 43 -11.12 -22.35 -6.51
CA ASP A 43 -12.51 -22.43 -6.98
C ASP A 43 -13.27 -21.10 -6.84
N ARG A 44 -12.69 -20.12 -6.13
CA ARG A 44 -13.27 -18.78 -5.97
C ARG A 44 -12.97 -17.92 -7.18
N THR A 45 -13.96 -17.18 -7.65
CA THR A 45 -13.80 -16.30 -8.81
C THR A 45 -13.62 -14.85 -8.41
N TRP A 46 -14.17 -14.44 -7.26
CA TRP A 46 -14.12 -13.06 -6.79
C TRP A 46 -12.70 -12.51 -6.67
N ASN A 47 -11.75 -13.34 -6.21
CA ASN A 47 -10.36 -12.93 -5.97
C ASN A 47 -9.64 -12.54 -7.28
N ARG A 48 -9.80 -13.32 -8.35
CA ARG A 48 -9.28 -13.04 -9.69
C ARG A 48 -9.93 -11.79 -10.28
N GLN A 49 -11.26 -11.71 -10.19
CA GLN A 49 -12.00 -10.55 -10.70
C GLN A 49 -11.57 -9.25 -9.99
N MET A 50 -11.46 -9.29 -8.66
CA MET A 50 -11.05 -8.14 -7.86
C MET A 50 -9.59 -7.75 -8.12
N HIS A 51 -8.70 -8.73 -8.28
CA HIS A 51 -7.29 -8.49 -8.61
C HIS A 51 -7.17 -7.76 -9.95
N SER A 52 -7.83 -8.26 -10.99
CA SER A 52 -7.85 -7.61 -12.31
C SER A 52 -8.44 -6.20 -12.25
N LEU A 53 -9.55 -6.01 -11.53
CA LEU A 53 -10.17 -4.70 -11.38
C LEU A 53 -9.22 -3.70 -10.71
N ILE A 54 -8.53 -4.08 -9.62
CA ILE A 54 -7.57 -3.19 -8.96
C ILE A 54 -6.41 -2.82 -9.88
N GLN A 55 -5.89 -3.77 -10.66
CA GLN A 55 -4.83 -3.47 -11.63
C GLN A 55 -5.31 -2.50 -12.71
N GLU A 56 -6.53 -2.66 -13.20
CA GLU A 56 -7.17 -1.76 -14.16
C GLU A 56 -7.31 -0.35 -13.60
N MET A 57 -7.83 -0.21 -12.38
CA MET A 57 -7.96 1.08 -11.71
C MET A 57 -6.59 1.78 -11.50
N ILE A 58 -5.56 1.03 -11.13
CA ILE A 58 -4.19 1.56 -10.98
C ILE A 58 -3.64 1.99 -12.34
N HIS A 59 -3.85 1.19 -13.39
CA HIS A 59 -3.38 1.49 -14.73
C HIS A 59 -4.06 2.74 -15.29
N TYR A 60 -5.39 2.81 -15.17
CA TYR A 60 -6.19 3.99 -15.49
C TYR A 60 -5.63 5.24 -14.80
N ARG A 61 -5.45 5.19 -13.48
CA ARG A 61 -4.93 6.34 -12.72
C ARG A 61 -3.52 6.76 -13.16
N ASN A 62 -2.64 5.81 -13.43
CA ASN A 62 -1.27 6.09 -13.88
C ASN A 62 -1.19 6.55 -15.34
N GLY A 63 -2.23 6.31 -16.14
CA GLY A 63 -2.31 6.76 -17.53
C GLY A 63 -2.72 8.22 -17.68
N LEU A 64 -3.27 8.84 -16.63
CA LEU A 64 -3.66 10.25 -16.62
C LEU A 64 -2.44 11.15 -16.51
N SER A 65 -2.47 12.29 -17.21
CA SER A 65 -1.45 13.32 -17.06
C SER A 65 -1.54 14.05 -15.71
N GLU A 66 -0.51 14.80 -15.30
CA GLU A 66 -0.51 15.52 -14.01
C GLU A 66 -1.65 16.55 -13.87
N SER A 67 -2.10 17.11 -15.00
CA SER A 67 -3.19 18.08 -15.08
C SER A 67 -4.57 17.45 -15.24
N GLU A 68 -4.64 16.16 -15.55
CA GLU A 68 -5.89 15.47 -15.87
C GLU A 68 -6.50 14.85 -14.61
N GLU A 69 -7.76 15.21 -14.37
CA GLU A 69 -8.54 14.64 -13.27
C GLU A 69 -9.23 13.35 -13.75
N PRO A 70 -9.41 12.35 -12.87
CA PRO A 70 -10.19 11.16 -13.16
C PRO A 70 -11.61 11.52 -13.63
N ASP A 71 -12.04 10.92 -14.73
CA ASP A 71 -13.38 11.05 -15.26
C ASP A 71 -14.41 10.46 -14.26
N PRO A 72 -15.38 11.26 -13.78
CA PRO A 72 -16.35 10.81 -12.78
C PRO A 72 -17.19 9.61 -13.22
N GLN A 73 -17.49 9.50 -14.52
CA GLN A 73 -18.26 8.37 -15.03
C GLN A 73 -17.44 7.08 -14.94
N THR A 74 -16.20 7.10 -15.44
CA THR A 74 -15.26 5.97 -15.36
C THR A 74 -15.03 5.54 -13.90
N VAL A 75 -14.85 6.51 -12.99
CA VAL A 75 -14.70 6.21 -11.54
C VAL A 75 -15.96 5.54 -10.99
N SER A 76 -17.16 6.02 -11.34
CA SER A 76 -18.42 5.40 -10.93
C SER A 76 -18.56 3.96 -11.45
N GLU A 77 -18.15 3.69 -12.69
CA GLU A 77 -18.17 2.35 -13.27
C GLU A 77 -17.24 1.38 -12.51
N PHE A 78 -16.04 1.84 -12.14
CA PHE A 78 -15.13 1.07 -11.28
C PHE A 78 -15.76 0.79 -9.90
N GLU A 79 -16.41 1.79 -9.30
CA GLU A 79 -17.06 1.63 -8.01
C GLU A 79 -18.19 0.60 -8.03
N GLU A 80 -19.00 0.57 -9.10
CA GLU A 80 -20.07 -0.39 -9.27
C GLU A 80 -19.51 -1.80 -9.52
N ARG A 81 -18.51 -1.95 -10.40
CA ARG A 81 -17.82 -3.24 -10.60
C ARG A 81 -17.22 -3.76 -9.30
N TYR A 82 -16.62 -2.89 -8.49
CA TYR A 82 -16.07 -3.24 -7.18
C TYR A 82 -17.17 -3.77 -6.23
N LYS A 83 -18.32 -3.10 -6.17
CA LYS A 83 -19.47 -3.57 -5.37
C LYS A 83 -19.99 -4.91 -5.86
N THR A 84 -20.15 -5.09 -7.17
CA THR A 84 -20.62 -6.34 -7.78
C THR A 84 -19.70 -7.50 -7.42
N ILE A 85 -18.38 -7.34 -7.52
CA ILE A 85 -17.44 -8.39 -7.16
C ILE A 85 -17.49 -8.71 -5.66
N LEU A 86 -17.71 -7.71 -4.79
CA LEU A 86 -17.94 -7.97 -3.37
C LEU A 86 -19.27 -8.68 -3.09
N SER A 87 -20.29 -8.52 -3.94
CA SER A 87 -21.51 -9.33 -3.87
C SER A 87 -21.20 -10.78 -4.19
N ILE A 88 -20.50 -11.03 -5.30
CA ILE A 88 -20.05 -12.37 -5.73
C ILE A 88 -19.24 -13.03 -4.61
N ALA A 89 -18.29 -12.31 -4.00
CA ALA A 89 -17.53 -12.83 -2.87
C ALA A 89 -18.42 -13.24 -1.69
N GLY A 90 -19.47 -12.45 -1.40
CA GLY A 90 -20.47 -12.78 -0.39
C GLY A 90 -21.21 -14.07 -0.73
N ASP A 91 -21.77 -14.15 -1.93
CA ASP A 91 -22.53 -15.32 -2.40
C ASP A 91 -21.68 -16.59 -2.41
N GLU A 92 -20.43 -16.49 -2.87
CA GLU A 92 -19.46 -17.59 -2.84
C GLU A 92 -19.22 -18.06 -1.38
N TYR A 93 -18.92 -17.14 -0.46
CA TYR A 93 -18.64 -17.50 0.95
C TYR A 93 -19.89 -17.93 1.74
N ASP A 94 -21.09 -17.51 1.33
CA ASP A 94 -22.35 -17.98 1.91
C ASP A 94 -22.68 -19.40 1.45
N TYR A 95 -22.42 -19.72 0.17
CA TYR A 95 -22.58 -21.08 -0.37
C TYR A 95 -21.56 -22.05 0.21
N GLU A 96 -20.28 -21.66 0.23
CA GLU A 96 -19.21 -22.46 0.80
C GLU A 96 -18.39 -21.58 1.77
N PRO A 97 -18.58 -21.75 3.09
CA PRO A 97 -17.88 -20.97 4.10
C PRO A 97 -16.35 -21.13 4.04
N PRO A 98 -15.59 -20.16 4.59
CA PRO A 98 -14.13 -20.25 4.60
C PRO A 98 -13.67 -21.48 5.40
N GLY A 99 -12.73 -22.21 4.81
CA GLY A 99 -12.15 -23.41 5.41
C GLY A 99 -11.46 -23.13 6.75
N LYS A 100 -11.24 -24.19 7.53
CA LYS A 100 -10.51 -24.08 8.80
C LYS A 100 -9.05 -23.66 8.61
N TYR A 101 -8.45 -24.05 7.48
CA TYR A 101 -7.02 -23.88 7.20
C TYR A 101 -6.68 -22.56 6.50
N TYR A 102 -7.65 -21.95 5.81
CA TYR A 102 -7.45 -20.69 5.12
C TYR A 102 -8.66 -19.78 5.32
N ARG A 103 -8.45 -18.65 5.99
CA ARG A 103 -9.48 -17.63 6.26
C ARG A 103 -9.11 -16.25 5.72
N ASP A 104 -7.90 -16.10 5.20
CA ASP A 104 -7.35 -14.79 4.87
C ASP A 104 -8.07 -14.16 3.67
N GLY A 105 -8.53 -14.95 2.70
CA GLY A 105 -9.42 -14.49 1.63
C GLY A 105 -10.74 -13.94 2.14
N TYR A 106 -11.42 -14.66 3.05
CA TYR A 106 -12.65 -14.17 3.67
C TYR A 106 -12.41 -12.89 4.49
N ASN A 107 -11.33 -12.85 5.26
CA ASN A 107 -10.96 -11.67 6.04
C ASN A 107 -10.67 -10.47 5.12
N LEU A 108 -9.98 -10.69 4.00
CA LEU A 108 -9.75 -9.69 2.97
C LEU A 108 -11.06 -9.18 2.37
N TYR A 109 -11.97 -10.07 1.98
CA TYR A 109 -13.30 -9.68 1.49
C TYR A 109 -14.02 -8.77 2.49
N LYS A 110 -14.10 -9.18 3.76
CA LYS A 110 -14.76 -8.41 4.83
C LYS A 110 -14.10 -7.05 5.04
N ARG A 111 -12.77 -7.01 5.00
CA ARG A 111 -11.98 -5.77 5.07
C ARG A 111 -12.31 -4.86 3.90
N MET A 112 -12.23 -5.34 2.67
CA MET A 112 -12.50 -4.58 1.45
C MET A 112 -13.91 -4.00 1.44
N LYS A 113 -14.90 -4.77 1.93
CA LYS A 113 -16.27 -4.28 2.13
C LYS A 113 -16.37 -3.17 3.17
N LYS A 114 -15.69 -3.32 4.32
CA LYS A 114 -15.74 -2.35 5.43
C LYS A 114 -15.01 -1.04 5.10
N TYR A 115 -13.83 -1.13 4.49
CA TYR A 115 -12.93 0.00 4.22
C TYR A 115 -12.93 0.37 2.73
N LYS A 116 -14.06 0.22 2.03
CA LYS A 116 -14.20 0.53 0.60
C LYS A 116 -13.66 1.93 0.26
N LYS A 117 -14.03 2.94 1.06
CA LYS A 117 -13.60 4.33 0.85
C LYS A 117 -12.07 4.46 0.88
N ASP A 118 -11.42 3.77 1.81
CA ASP A 118 -9.97 3.81 1.95
C ASP A 118 -9.26 3.04 0.82
N HIS A 119 -9.90 2.04 0.21
CA HIS A 119 -9.34 1.34 -0.95
C HIS A 119 -9.44 2.14 -2.26
N LEU A 120 -10.45 3.01 -2.38
CA LEU A 120 -10.76 3.75 -3.62
C LEU A 120 -10.35 5.22 -3.56
N LEU A 121 -9.81 5.70 -2.44
CA LEU A 121 -9.48 7.12 -2.24
C LEU A 121 -8.55 7.68 -3.34
N PHE A 122 -7.60 6.89 -3.85
CA PHE A 122 -6.69 7.29 -4.93
C PHE A 122 -7.38 7.64 -6.25
N LEU A 123 -8.60 7.14 -6.48
CA LEU A 123 -9.41 7.49 -7.65
C LEU A 123 -10.07 8.87 -7.48
N HIS A 124 -10.28 9.31 -6.25
CA HIS A 124 -10.95 10.56 -5.92
C HIS A 124 -9.98 11.69 -5.55
N ASN A 125 -8.75 11.35 -5.16
CA ASN A 125 -7.74 12.32 -4.77
C ASN A 125 -6.40 12.04 -5.44
N LYS A 126 -6.06 12.87 -6.43
CA LYS A 126 -4.86 12.71 -7.23
C LYS A 126 -3.54 12.74 -6.45
N ASN A 127 -3.53 13.42 -5.30
CA ASN A 127 -2.35 13.57 -4.46
C ASN A 127 -2.05 12.31 -3.64
N VAL A 128 -2.96 11.33 -3.63
CA VAL A 128 -2.80 10.08 -2.90
C VAL A 128 -2.40 8.99 -3.90
N PRO A 129 -1.13 8.55 -3.92
CA PRO A 129 -0.71 7.46 -4.80
C PRO A 129 -1.38 6.15 -4.39
N ALA A 130 -1.69 5.27 -5.35
CA ALA A 130 -2.30 3.96 -5.11
C ALA A 130 -1.50 3.04 -4.17
N THR A 131 -0.19 3.26 -4.04
CA THR A 131 0.73 2.39 -3.31
C THR A 131 1.69 3.18 -2.43
N ASN A 132 2.16 2.55 -1.36
CA ASN A 132 3.22 3.08 -0.50
C ASN A 132 4.62 2.60 -0.95
N ASN A 133 4.83 2.52 -2.27
CA ASN A 133 6.04 1.95 -2.87
C ASN A 133 7.32 2.65 -2.39
N GLU A 134 7.25 3.95 -2.10
CA GLU A 134 8.40 4.70 -1.62
C GLU A 134 8.83 4.27 -0.21
N ALA A 135 7.91 4.19 0.75
CA ALA A 135 8.25 3.75 2.10
C ALA A 135 8.78 2.30 2.08
N GLU A 136 8.15 1.41 1.32
CA GLU A 136 8.63 0.03 1.15
C GLU A 136 10.02 -0.03 0.51
N ARG A 137 10.29 0.78 -0.52
CA ARG A 137 11.61 0.87 -1.17
C ARG A 137 12.69 1.35 -0.21
N LEU A 138 12.40 2.36 0.61
CA LEU A 138 13.33 2.86 1.62
C LEU A 138 13.57 1.82 2.72
N LEU A 139 12.52 1.18 3.22
CA LEU A 139 12.59 0.13 4.24
C LEU A 139 13.36 -1.11 3.76
N ARG A 140 13.32 -1.45 2.47
CA ARG A 140 14.08 -2.57 1.88
C ARG A 140 15.59 -2.45 2.08
N LYS A 141 16.15 -1.24 2.19
CA LYS A 141 17.59 -1.06 2.49
C LYS A 141 17.90 -1.53 3.92
N TYR A 142 17.07 -1.09 4.87
CA TYR A 142 17.16 -1.52 6.26
C TYR A 142 16.99 -3.04 6.39
N LYS A 143 15.94 -3.62 5.80
CA LYS A 143 15.66 -5.06 5.88
C LYS A 143 16.79 -5.92 5.33
N ARG A 144 17.43 -5.51 4.22
CA ARG A 144 18.63 -6.18 3.69
C ARG A 144 19.80 -6.11 4.68
N LYS A 145 20.03 -4.95 5.30
CA LYS A 145 21.10 -4.82 6.31
C LYS A 145 20.80 -5.65 7.55
N GLN A 146 19.55 -5.71 7.98
CA GLN A 146 19.10 -6.57 9.08
C GLN A 146 19.40 -8.05 8.78
N ALA A 147 19.07 -8.52 7.57
CA ALA A 147 19.35 -9.90 7.15
C ALA A 147 20.86 -10.20 7.11
N GLN A 148 21.69 -9.29 6.61
CA GLN A 148 23.15 -9.45 6.58
C GLN A 148 23.79 -9.41 7.96
N ALA A 149 23.33 -8.53 8.84
CA ALA A 149 23.87 -8.37 10.19
C ALA A 149 23.41 -9.48 11.14
N VAL A 150 22.36 -10.24 10.77
CA VAL A 150 21.65 -11.24 11.58
C VAL A 150 20.94 -10.63 12.80
N SER A 151 21.63 -9.81 13.59
CA SER A 151 21.06 -9.02 14.68
C SER A 151 21.79 -7.67 14.83
N PHE A 152 21.08 -6.67 15.37
CA PHE A 152 21.70 -5.43 15.82
C PHE A 152 22.05 -5.54 17.30
N ARG A 153 23.22 -5.03 17.70
CA ARG A 153 23.70 -5.12 19.08
C ARG A 153 22.89 -4.29 20.07
N SER A 154 22.22 -3.23 19.60
CA SER A 154 21.35 -2.41 20.43
C SER A 154 20.34 -1.62 19.57
N PRO A 155 19.25 -1.10 20.16
CA PRO A 155 18.34 -0.16 19.50
C PRO A 155 19.05 1.10 18.99
N SER A 156 20.08 1.57 19.70
CA SER A 156 20.90 2.70 19.28
C SER A 156 21.61 2.43 17.94
N SER A 157 22.11 1.21 17.71
CA SER A 157 22.69 0.85 16.41
C SER A 157 21.69 0.92 15.26
N ILE A 158 20.41 0.61 15.53
CA ILE A 158 19.33 0.73 14.54
C ILE A 158 19.04 2.21 14.25
N ASP A 159 18.93 3.03 15.30
CA ASP A 159 18.69 4.47 15.16
C ASP A 159 19.80 5.17 14.36
N HIS A 160 21.08 4.88 14.66
CA HIS A 160 22.20 5.40 13.89
C HIS A 160 22.14 4.99 12.41
N LEU A 161 21.85 3.71 12.13
CA LEU A 161 21.70 3.23 10.76
C LEU A 161 20.59 3.99 10.02
N CYS A 162 19.42 4.14 10.65
CA CYS A 162 18.28 4.86 10.08
C CYS A 162 18.63 6.33 9.83
N LYS A 163 19.28 7.02 10.78
CA LYS A 163 19.73 8.41 10.63
C LYS A 163 20.71 8.57 9.46
N CYS A 164 21.74 7.74 9.39
CA CYS A 164 22.71 7.77 8.29
C CYS A 164 22.04 7.52 6.93
N MET A 165 21.15 6.53 6.83
CA MET A 165 20.42 6.27 5.59
C MET A 165 19.49 7.43 5.19
N SER A 166 18.78 8.02 6.14
CA SER A 166 17.91 9.18 5.91
C SER A 166 18.70 10.38 5.41
N MET A 167 19.85 10.67 6.02
CA MET A 167 20.75 11.75 5.59
C MET A 167 21.18 11.54 4.13
N LEU A 168 21.68 10.35 3.78
CA LEU A 168 22.09 10.03 2.41
C LEU A 168 20.94 10.14 1.39
N VAL A 169 19.73 9.74 1.76
CA VAL A 169 18.55 9.85 0.90
C VAL A 169 18.16 11.31 0.68
N LEU A 170 18.23 12.15 1.72
CA LEU A 170 17.94 13.58 1.62
C LEU A 170 18.96 14.31 0.76
N MET A 171 20.26 14.04 0.96
CA MET A 171 21.35 14.63 0.17
C MET A 171 21.20 14.28 -1.32
N ARG A 172 20.87 13.02 -1.64
CA ARG A 172 20.67 12.57 -3.02
C ARG A 172 19.43 13.16 -3.70
N ARG A 173 18.44 13.65 -2.94
CA ARG A 173 17.24 14.32 -3.51
C ARG A 173 17.53 15.76 -3.95
N LYS A 174 18.64 16.36 -3.52
CA LYS A 174 19.08 17.67 -4.01
C LYS A 174 19.81 17.45 -5.34
N GLU A 175 19.16 17.78 -6.46
CA GLU A 175 19.67 17.51 -7.80
C GLU A 175 20.99 18.22 -8.15
N GLN A 176 21.40 19.24 -7.39
CA GLN A 176 22.53 20.12 -7.73
C GLN A 176 23.84 19.87 -6.96
N THR A 177 23.89 18.86 -6.09
CA THR A 177 25.04 18.68 -5.17
C THR A 177 25.75 17.34 -5.36
N ASN A 178 27.08 17.41 -5.49
CA ASN A 178 27.94 16.23 -5.47
C ASN A 178 27.90 15.62 -4.05
N LEU A 179 27.37 14.40 -3.93
CA LEU A 179 27.19 13.68 -2.66
C LEU A 179 28.50 13.55 -1.87
N PHE A 180 29.61 13.29 -2.56
CA PHE A 180 30.91 13.16 -1.90
C PHE A 180 31.35 14.48 -1.27
N ARG A 181 31.11 15.60 -1.95
CA ARG A 181 31.46 16.93 -1.46
C ARG A 181 30.64 17.32 -0.23
N GLU A 182 29.31 17.13 -0.26
CA GLU A 182 28.49 17.43 0.92
C GLU A 182 28.86 16.55 2.13
N ILE A 183 29.19 15.27 1.90
CA ILE A 183 29.65 14.40 2.99
C ILE A 183 30.99 14.90 3.54
N ALA A 184 31.94 15.26 2.66
CA ALA A 184 33.24 15.78 3.07
C ALA A 184 33.10 17.07 3.90
N GLU A 185 32.19 17.97 3.55
CA GLU A 185 31.91 19.21 4.29
C GLU A 185 31.33 18.96 5.70
N ILE A 186 30.59 17.86 5.93
CA ILE A 186 30.06 17.51 7.25
C ILE A 186 31.16 17.02 8.21
N PHE A 187 32.23 16.44 7.67
CA PHE A 187 33.34 15.84 8.44
C PHE A 187 34.66 16.63 8.37
N ALA A 188 34.65 17.81 7.72
CA ALA A 188 35.77 18.74 7.67
C ALA A 188 35.87 19.53 8.99
#